data_AF-A0A2V7EBK5-F1
#
_entry.id   AF-A0A2V7EBK5-F1
#
_cell.length_a   1.000
_cell.length_b   1.000
_cell.length_c   1.000
_cell.angle_alpha   90.00
_cell.angle_beta   90.00
_cell.angle_gamma   90.00
#
_symmetry.space_group_name_H-M   'P 1'
#
loop_
_entity.id
_entity.type
_entity.pdbx_description
1 polymer ?
#
loop_
_entity_poly.entity_id
_entity_poly.type
_entity_poly.pdbx_seq_one_letter_code
_entity_poly.pdbx_strand_id
1 'polypeptide(L)'
;MLGGHPASRVFMWVVLLVPVLLLSAGMWCTALSLYTIPFRSGRGTFLTGLLMQWWDAGRVIWLFWTGMLRVGIALVGWVIGSVRFGLLMLKNIVLGIVRSPLTLLDGASRSYFQPGVPWVAFMVLTVWCAIEATIFTFTLQPTLVEVFGSLTGFDPNPRVMAPLLWAFLFLLVAGSFACVQVVTDAVKKKNIPTIVQMLVVESAVMFFEVIFLYRELIDAITPWIAQQSGNSVQLGIGATLALASFGWLGVRGMSWFLFGRFGTPALLAVLSRQSIEHEGGAARPVAAAAQPQLWREPVNALKAETAWFHAEAKRMFELLTLPVLQLLAAAINFAVIVVQSRPMFVLPFSSLEDVLQATPMSLHSRSAHEKHEKRDRREKRGMHTPMDPMPRIAS
;
A
#
# COMPACT_ATOMS: atom_id res chain seq x y z
N MET A 1 -13.80 -25.61 -43.69
CA MET A 1 -12.75 -25.97 -42.69
C MET A 1 -13.03 -25.31 -41.32
N LEU A 2 -14.18 -25.59 -40.66
CA LEU A 2 -14.58 -24.96 -39.37
C LEU A 2 -15.03 -25.98 -38.29
N GLY A 3 -14.92 -27.29 -38.53
CA GLY A 3 -15.47 -28.34 -37.65
C GLY A 3 -14.50 -28.99 -36.64
N GLY A 4 -13.22 -28.60 -36.65
CA GLY A 4 -12.16 -29.36 -35.96
C GLY A 4 -12.02 -29.12 -34.45
N HIS A 5 -12.19 -27.89 -33.98
CA HIS A 5 -11.87 -27.54 -32.59
C HIS A 5 -13.10 -27.69 -31.67
N PRO A 6 -12.98 -28.33 -30.48
CA PRO A 6 -14.12 -28.48 -29.56
C PRO A 6 -14.72 -27.14 -29.14
N ALA A 7 -13.89 -26.10 -29.03
CA ALA A 7 -14.31 -24.72 -28.74
C ALA A 7 -15.18 -24.10 -29.85
N SER A 8 -14.89 -24.37 -31.13
CA SER A 8 -15.68 -23.82 -32.24
C SER A 8 -17.07 -24.47 -32.31
N ARG A 9 -17.16 -25.76 -32.00
CA ARG A 9 -18.45 -26.45 -31.88
C ARG A 9 -19.29 -25.87 -30.75
N VAL A 10 -18.74 -25.78 -29.54
CA VAL A 10 -19.46 -25.24 -28.38
C VAL A 10 -19.96 -23.82 -28.65
N PHE A 11 -19.16 -22.97 -29.28
CA PHE A 11 -19.59 -21.63 -29.68
C PHE A 11 -20.77 -21.66 -30.66
N MET A 12 -20.70 -22.50 -31.70
CA MET A 12 -21.81 -22.69 -32.65
C MET A 12 -23.10 -23.14 -31.94
N TRP A 13 -22.99 -24.11 -31.04
CA TRP A 13 -24.14 -24.61 -30.27
C TRP A 13 -24.75 -23.50 -29.42
N VAL A 14 -23.94 -22.75 -28.68
CA VAL A 14 -24.45 -21.67 -27.79
C VAL A 14 -25.11 -20.54 -28.58
N VAL A 15 -24.52 -20.12 -29.70
CA VAL A 15 -25.04 -19.02 -30.52
C VAL A 15 -26.34 -19.43 -31.25
N LEU A 16 -26.44 -20.68 -31.71
CA LEU A 16 -27.62 -21.14 -32.45
C LEU A 16 -28.77 -21.63 -31.57
N LEU A 17 -28.50 -22.06 -30.33
CA LEU A 17 -29.50 -22.66 -29.45
C LEU A 17 -30.65 -21.71 -29.14
N VAL A 18 -30.37 -20.44 -28.83
CA VAL A 18 -31.43 -19.48 -28.43
C VAL A 18 -32.36 -19.12 -29.60
N PRO A 19 -31.87 -18.81 -30.82
CA PRO A 19 -32.73 -18.62 -31.99
C PRO A 19 -33.52 -19.88 -32.37
N VAL A 20 -32.91 -21.07 -32.27
CA VAL A 20 -33.58 -22.33 -32.58
C VAL A 20 -34.73 -22.59 -31.60
N LEU A 21 -34.54 -22.36 -30.30
CA LEU A 21 -35.61 -22.48 -29.31
C LEU A 21 -36.79 -21.54 -29.60
N LEU A 22 -36.52 -20.29 -30.01
CA LEU A 22 -37.58 -19.36 -30.40
C LEU A 22 -38.36 -19.89 -31.62
N LEU A 23 -37.66 -20.39 -32.64
CA LEU A 23 -38.29 -20.96 -33.83
C LEU A 23 -39.12 -22.20 -33.50
N SER A 24 -38.61 -23.10 -32.64
CA SER A 24 -39.35 -24.25 -32.16
C SER A 24 -40.62 -23.83 -31.40
N ALA A 25 -40.50 -22.89 -30.46
CA ALA A 25 -41.65 -22.37 -29.72
C ALA A 25 -42.68 -21.71 -30.64
N GLY A 26 -42.23 -20.91 -31.62
CA GLY A 26 -43.06 -20.29 -32.64
C GLY A 26 -43.82 -21.33 -33.47
N MET A 27 -43.11 -22.34 -33.99
CA MET A 27 -43.71 -23.44 -34.77
C MET A 27 -44.77 -24.20 -33.99
N TRP A 28 -44.49 -24.55 -32.73
CA TRP A 28 -45.43 -25.26 -31.86
C TRP A 28 -46.67 -24.40 -31.57
N CYS A 29 -46.48 -23.12 -31.26
CA CYS A 29 -47.58 -22.19 -31.04
C CYS A 29 -48.45 -21.97 -32.28
N THR A 30 -47.85 -21.91 -33.48
CA THR A 30 -48.61 -21.87 -34.74
C THR A 30 -49.37 -23.16 -35.03
N ALA A 31 -48.79 -24.32 -34.74
CA ALA A 31 -49.46 -25.60 -34.93
C ALA A 31 -50.67 -25.72 -34.01
N LEU A 32 -50.49 -25.40 -32.71
CA LEU A 32 -51.57 -25.34 -31.73
C LEU A 32 -52.65 -24.32 -32.11
N SER A 33 -52.27 -23.15 -32.61
CA SER A 33 -53.25 -22.14 -32.98
C SER A 33 -54.10 -22.54 -34.16
N LEU A 34 -53.54 -23.25 -35.16
CA LEU A 34 -54.28 -23.73 -36.34
C LEU A 34 -55.53 -24.54 -35.95
N TYR A 35 -55.41 -25.41 -34.95
CA TYR A 35 -56.53 -26.21 -34.44
C TYR A 35 -57.64 -25.37 -33.78
N THR A 36 -57.31 -24.18 -33.28
CA THR A 36 -58.25 -23.28 -32.59
C THR A 36 -58.92 -22.26 -33.51
N ILE A 37 -58.41 -22.05 -34.74
CA ILE A 37 -58.92 -21.05 -35.70
C ILE A 37 -60.42 -21.20 -36.03
N PRO A 38 -60.98 -22.41 -36.22
CA PRO A 38 -62.39 -22.56 -36.59
C PRO A 38 -63.34 -22.02 -35.51
N PHE A 39 -62.95 -22.15 -34.24
CA PHE A 39 -63.79 -21.89 -33.07
C PHE A 39 -63.59 -20.47 -32.47
N ARG A 40 -62.65 -19.69 -33.01
CA ARG A 40 -62.25 -18.38 -32.43
C ARG A 40 -63.00 -17.22 -33.09
N SER A 41 -63.57 -16.32 -32.28
CA SER A 41 -64.11 -15.03 -32.73
C SER A 41 -62.98 -14.02 -32.96
N GLY A 42 -63.06 -13.20 -34.02
CA GLY A 42 -62.00 -12.24 -34.37
C GLY A 42 -60.80 -12.84 -35.14
N ARG A 43 -61.07 -13.77 -36.08
CA ARG A 43 -60.07 -14.51 -36.87
C ARG A 43 -59.04 -13.61 -37.57
N GLY A 44 -59.50 -12.50 -38.16
CA GLY A 44 -58.62 -11.54 -38.85
C GLY A 44 -57.60 -10.92 -37.91
N THR A 45 -58.04 -10.41 -36.76
CA THR A 45 -57.16 -9.77 -35.76
C THR A 45 -56.15 -10.76 -35.19
N PHE A 46 -56.56 -12.02 -34.96
CA PHE A 46 -55.67 -13.08 -34.51
C PHE A 46 -54.61 -13.44 -35.57
N LEU A 47 -55.02 -13.61 -36.83
CA LEU A 47 -54.11 -13.96 -37.93
C LEU A 47 -53.10 -12.84 -38.19
N THR A 48 -53.54 -11.58 -38.16
CA THR A 48 -52.65 -10.41 -38.26
C THR A 48 -51.67 -10.33 -37.10
N GLY A 49 -52.11 -10.60 -35.86
CA GLY A 49 -51.23 -10.65 -34.69
C GLY A 49 -50.19 -11.77 -34.78
N LEU A 50 -50.57 -12.94 -35.28
CA LEU A 50 -49.69 -14.07 -35.50
C LEU A 50 -48.62 -13.77 -36.58
N LEU A 51 -49.01 -13.15 -37.70
CA LEU A 51 -48.10 -12.71 -38.76
C LEU A 51 -47.12 -11.64 -38.25
N MET A 52 -47.61 -10.66 -37.50
CA MET A 52 -46.77 -9.61 -36.90
C MET A 52 -45.78 -10.19 -35.89
N GLN A 53 -46.18 -11.22 -35.14
CA GLN A 53 -45.29 -11.90 -34.19
C GLN A 53 -44.16 -12.68 -34.88
N TRP A 54 -44.42 -13.31 -36.03
CA TRP A 54 -43.36 -13.93 -36.85
C TRP A 54 -42.40 -12.91 -37.44
N TRP A 55 -42.93 -11.75 -37.85
CA TRP A 55 -42.10 -10.62 -38.26
C TRP A 55 -41.20 -10.12 -37.12
N ASP A 56 -41.76 -9.94 -35.93
CA ASP A 56 -41.01 -9.55 -34.73
C ASP A 56 -39.96 -10.58 -34.33
N ALA A 57 -40.28 -11.86 -34.41
CA ALA A 57 -39.34 -12.95 -34.18
C ALA A 57 -38.15 -12.88 -35.15
N GLY A 58 -38.39 -12.65 -36.44
CA GLY A 58 -37.34 -12.46 -37.44
C GLY A 58 -36.44 -11.26 -37.11
N ARG A 59 -37.03 -10.11 -36.74
CA ARG A 59 -36.28 -8.90 -36.35
C ARG A 59 -35.41 -9.13 -35.11
N VAL A 60 -35.94 -9.84 -34.11
CA VAL A 60 -35.22 -10.12 -32.86
C VAL A 60 -34.09 -11.14 -33.08
N ILE A 61 -34.30 -12.15 -33.92
CA ILE A 61 -33.23 -13.07 -34.34
C ILE A 61 -32.11 -12.29 -35.02
N TRP A 62 -32.44 -11.38 -35.93
CA TRP A 62 -31.44 -10.52 -36.57
C TRP A 62 -30.68 -9.65 -35.57
N LEU A 63 -31.40 -8.99 -34.65
CA LEU A 63 -30.80 -8.19 -33.58
C LEU A 63 -29.86 -9.01 -32.68
N PHE A 64 -30.21 -10.27 -32.39
CA PHE A 64 -29.34 -11.19 -31.65
C PHE A 64 -27.98 -11.40 -32.33
N TRP A 65 -27.97 -11.69 -33.64
CA TRP A 65 -26.72 -11.87 -34.38
C TRP A 65 -25.89 -10.58 -34.44
N THR A 66 -26.54 -9.43 -34.66
CA THR A 66 -25.83 -8.13 -34.66
C THR A 66 -25.29 -7.75 -33.27
N GLY A 67 -26.01 -8.09 -32.20
CA GLY A 67 -25.56 -7.94 -30.82
C GLY A 67 -24.35 -8.82 -30.53
N MET A 68 -24.39 -10.09 -30.95
CA MET A 68 -23.26 -11.02 -30.83
C MET A 68 -22.01 -10.56 -31.59
N LEU A 69 -22.18 -9.99 -32.78
CA LEU A 69 -21.08 -9.39 -33.53
C LEU A 69 -20.44 -8.21 -32.77
N ARG A 70 -21.25 -7.33 -32.16
CA ARG A 70 -20.74 -6.22 -31.34
C ARG A 70 -19.99 -6.70 -30.11
N VAL A 71 -20.46 -7.76 -29.46
CA VAL A 71 -19.76 -8.40 -28.34
C VAL A 71 -18.40 -8.96 -28.81
N GLY A 72 -18.33 -9.58 -29.99
CA GLY A 72 -17.08 -10.05 -30.57
C GLY A 72 -16.08 -8.93 -30.82
N ILE A 73 -16.52 -7.80 -31.40
CA ILE A 73 -15.67 -6.62 -31.63
C ILE A 73 -15.17 -6.04 -30.30
N ALA A 74 -16.05 -5.94 -29.30
CA ALA A 74 -15.71 -5.45 -27.97
C ALA A 74 -14.65 -6.33 -27.27
N LEU A 75 -14.79 -7.66 -27.37
CA LEU A 75 -13.81 -8.61 -26.84
C LEU A 75 -12.42 -8.41 -27.44
N VAL A 76 -12.32 -8.22 -28.75
CA VAL A 76 -11.04 -7.94 -29.42
C VAL A 76 -10.43 -6.63 -28.92
N GLY A 77 -11.25 -5.58 -28.82
CA GLY A 77 -10.83 -4.30 -28.24
C GLY A 77 -10.31 -4.43 -26.81
N TRP A 78 -10.92 -5.32 -26.01
CA TRP A 78 -10.54 -5.56 -24.63
C TRP A 78 -9.23 -6.32 -24.48
N VAL A 79 -8.98 -7.32 -25.35
CA VAL A 79 -7.67 -8.01 -25.40
C VAL A 79 -6.56 -7.02 -25.73
N ILE A 80 -6.78 -6.15 -26.72
CA ILE A 80 -5.82 -5.10 -27.10
C ILE A 80 -5.61 -4.12 -25.93
N GLY A 81 -6.69 -3.68 -25.29
CA GLY A 81 -6.65 -2.79 -24.13
C GLY A 81 -5.89 -3.39 -22.96
N SER A 82 -6.12 -4.67 -22.65
CA SER A 82 -5.48 -5.40 -21.55
C SER A 82 -3.98 -5.58 -21.79
N VAL A 83 -3.57 -5.89 -23.02
CA VAL A 83 -2.15 -5.98 -23.39
C VAL A 83 -1.46 -4.62 -23.28
N ARG A 84 -2.09 -3.56 -23.83
CA ARG A 84 -1.54 -2.20 -23.73
C ARG A 84 -1.42 -1.74 -22.27
N PHE A 85 -2.41 -2.05 -21.46
CA PHE A 85 -2.39 -1.77 -20.03
C PHE A 85 -1.25 -2.51 -19.32
N GLY A 86 -1.11 -3.82 -19.54
CA GLY A 86 -0.02 -4.61 -18.97
C GLY A 86 1.37 -4.06 -19.33
N LEU A 87 1.56 -3.60 -20.57
CA LEU A 87 2.80 -2.96 -21.00
C LEU A 87 3.07 -1.61 -20.31
N LEU A 88 2.05 -0.78 -20.12
CA LEU A 88 2.18 0.50 -19.42
C LEU A 88 2.48 0.31 -17.92
N MET A 89 1.82 -0.66 -17.30
CA MET A 89 2.04 -1.02 -15.89
C MET A 89 3.48 -1.52 -15.69
N LEU A 90 3.94 -2.42 -16.56
CA LEU A 90 5.32 -2.92 -16.54
C LEU A 90 6.33 -1.78 -16.73
N LYS A 91 6.11 -0.89 -17.71
CA LYS A 91 6.95 0.28 -17.94
C LYS A 91 7.06 1.16 -16.69
N ASN A 92 5.95 1.41 -16.00
CA ASN A 92 5.92 2.25 -14.80
C ASN A 92 6.61 1.58 -13.61
N ILE A 93 6.48 0.26 -13.45
CA ILE A 93 7.24 -0.51 -12.44
C ILE A 93 8.74 -0.43 -12.71
N VAL A 94 9.17 -0.64 -13.96
CA VAL A 94 10.59 -0.55 -14.34
C VAL A 94 11.14 0.86 -14.07
N LEU A 95 10.42 1.90 -14.49
CA LEU A 95 10.79 3.30 -14.19
C LEU A 95 10.83 3.58 -12.69
N GLY A 96 9.90 3.00 -11.92
CA GLY A 96 9.85 3.10 -10.46
C GLY A 96 11.06 2.47 -9.79
N ILE A 97 11.45 1.26 -10.20
CA ILE A 97 12.63 0.55 -9.66
C ILE A 97 13.92 1.32 -9.98
N VAL A 98 14.04 1.85 -11.21
CA VAL A 98 15.23 2.61 -11.62
C VAL A 98 15.32 3.96 -10.92
N ARG A 99 14.21 4.65 -10.69
CA ARG A 99 14.20 5.98 -10.04
C ARG A 99 14.18 5.91 -8.51
N SER A 100 13.73 4.81 -7.92
CA SER A 100 13.65 4.59 -6.47
C SER A 100 14.96 4.84 -5.72
N PRO A 101 16.12 4.24 -6.07
CA PRO A 101 17.35 4.45 -5.32
C PRO A 101 17.81 5.91 -5.36
N LEU A 102 17.63 6.59 -6.50
CA LEU A 102 17.99 8.00 -6.67
C LEU A 102 17.12 8.92 -5.79
N THR A 103 15.81 8.65 -5.70
CA THR A 103 14.91 9.44 -4.85
C THR A 103 15.09 9.16 -3.36
N LEU A 104 15.48 7.93 -2.99
CA LEU A 104 15.81 7.58 -1.60
C LEU A 104 17.12 8.23 -1.16
N LEU A 105 18.10 8.34 -2.06
CA LEU A 105 19.34 9.08 -1.83
C LEU A 105 19.09 10.59 -1.64
N ASP A 106 18.16 11.17 -2.37
CA ASP A 106 17.84 12.61 -2.27
C ASP A 106 16.96 12.95 -1.05
N GLY A 107 16.12 12.00 -0.61
CA GLY A 107 15.34 12.11 0.63
C GLY A 107 16.18 11.86 1.90
N ALA A 108 17.14 10.92 1.81
CA ALA A 108 18.14 10.71 2.83
C ALA A 108 19.09 11.93 2.91
N SER A 109 19.56 12.47 1.78
CA SER A 109 20.42 13.65 1.81
C SER A 109 19.72 14.83 2.51
N ARG A 110 18.45 15.12 2.22
CA ARG A 110 17.74 16.24 2.86
C ARG A 110 17.34 16.01 4.32
N SER A 111 17.06 14.77 4.71
CA SER A 111 16.70 14.43 6.10
C SER A 111 17.94 14.31 7.00
N TYR A 112 19.07 13.84 6.47
CA TYR A 112 20.33 13.73 7.20
C TYR A 112 21.14 15.04 7.15
N PHE A 113 21.15 15.79 6.04
CA PHE A 113 21.80 17.10 5.92
C PHE A 113 20.85 18.27 6.23
N GLN A 114 20.17 18.24 7.38
CA GLN A 114 19.55 19.47 7.88
C GLN A 114 20.64 20.42 8.44
N PRO A 115 20.61 21.72 8.11
CA PRO A 115 21.53 22.70 8.67
C PRO A 115 21.22 22.88 10.15
N GLY A 116 22.10 22.37 11.02
CA GLY A 116 21.94 22.39 12.48
C GLY A 116 22.61 21.23 13.20
N VAL A 117 22.92 20.12 12.51
CA VAL A 117 23.69 19.00 13.09
C VAL A 117 25.18 19.27 12.92
N PRO A 118 26.00 19.28 13.98
CA PRO A 118 27.45 19.45 13.89
C PRO A 118 28.09 18.16 13.36
N TRP A 119 27.87 17.86 12.07
CA TRP A 119 28.41 16.70 11.35
C TRP A 119 29.93 16.61 11.45
N VAL A 120 30.60 17.75 11.50
CA VAL A 120 32.04 17.82 11.72
C VAL A 120 32.40 17.24 13.10
N ALA A 121 31.67 17.60 14.15
CA ALA A 121 31.91 17.05 15.49
C ALA A 121 31.59 15.56 15.57
N PHE A 122 30.54 15.10 14.88
CA PHE A 122 30.24 13.67 14.75
C PHE A 122 31.37 12.91 14.05
N MET A 123 31.80 13.36 12.86
CA MET A 123 32.87 12.73 12.10
C MET A 123 34.18 12.73 12.87
N VAL A 124 34.53 13.84 13.52
CA VAL A 124 35.74 13.95 14.35
C VAL A 124 35.64 13.04 15.57
N LEU A 125 34.49 12.94 16.23
CA LEU A 125 34.28 11.99 17.34
C LEU A 125 34.39 10.53 16.87
N THR A 126 33.79 10.18 15.73
CA THR A 126 33.90 8.83 15.15
C THR A 126 35.34 8.50 14.77
N VAL A 127 36.06 9.43 14.16
CA VAL A 127 37.48 9.27 13.84
C VAL A 127 38.30 9.16 15.13
N TRP A 128 37.99 9.93 16.17
CA TRP A 128 38.66 9.85 17.45
C TRP A 128 38.45 8.49 18.14
N CYS A 129 37.20 8.00 18.18
CA CYS A 129 36.89 6.66 18.67
C CYS A 129 37.63 5.58 17.87
N ALA A 130 37.76 5.75 16.55
CA ALA A 130 38.51 4.84 15.71
C ALA A 130 40.02 4.88 16.03
N ILE A 131 40.59 6.05 16.29
CA ILE A 131 41.99 6.20 16.72
C ILE A 131 42.21 5.54 18.08
N GLU A 132 41.36 5.81 19.07
CA GLU A 132 41.45 5.25 20.41
C GLU A 132 41.31 3.72 20.38
N ALA A 133 40.34 3.19 19.63
CA ALA A 133 40.20 1.74 19.40
C ALA A 133 41.42 1.14 18.70
N THR A 134 42.04 1.86 17.77
CA THR A 134 43.25 1.41 17.08
C THR A 134 44.44 1.32 18.03
N ILE A 135 44.66 2.35 18.86
CA ILE A 135 45.72 2.36 19.88
C ILE A 135 45.53 1.18 20.84
N PHE A 136 44.31 0.99 21.34
CA PHE A 136 44.02 -0.12 22.25
C PHE A 136 44.13 -1.49 21.60
N THR A 137 43.79 -1.61 20.31
CA THR A 137 43.98 -2.86 19.58
C THR A 137 45.46 -3.23 19.55
N PHE A 138 46.35 -2.27 19.27
CA PHE A 138 47.79 -2.54 19.24
C PHE A 138 48.37 -2.86 20.62
N THR A 139 47.87 -2.24 21.69
CA THR A 139 48.36 -2.54 23.04
C THR A 139 47.84 -3.86 23.59
N LEU A 140 46.58 -4.22 23.29
CA LEU A 140 45.95 -5.45 23.79
C LEU A 140 46.23 -6.69 22.95
N GLN A 141 46.63 -6.53 21.70
CA GLN A 141 46.88 -7.64 20.80
C GLN A 141 47.82 -8.72 21.38
N PRO A 142 49.00 -8.40 21.97
CA PRO A 142 49.87 -9.43 22.56
C PRO A 142 49.19 -10.17 23.73
N THR A 143 48.55 -9.43 24.64
CA THR A 143 47.86 -9.99 25.82
C THR A 143 46.71 -10.91 25.41
N LEU A 144 45.95 -10.54 24.38
CA LEU A 144 44.86 -11.37 23.87
C LEU A 144 45.36 -12.62 23.15
N VAL A 145 46.45 -12.55 22.38
CA VAL A 145 47.04 -13.73 21.75
C VAL A 145 47.50 -14.72 22.81
N GLU A 146 48.09 -14.25 23.92
CA GLU A 146 48.53 -15.11 25.03
C GLU A 146 47.36 -15.76 25.79
N VAL A 147 46.30 -14.99 26.09
CA VAL A 147 45.10 -15.52 26.76
C VAL A 147 44.33 -16.50 25.87
N PHE A 148 44.15 -16.17 24.59
CA PHE A 148 43.49 -17.08 23.65
C PHE A 148 44.35 -18.31 23.33
N GLY A 149 45.67 -18.15 23.22
CA GLY A 149 46.61 -19.26 23.03
C GLY A 149 46.59 -20.23 24.21
N SER A 150 46.56 -19.70 25.44
CA SER A 150 46.48 -20.53 26.66
C SER A 150 45.11 -21.21 26.87
N LEU A 151 44.01 -20.59 26.42
CA LEU A 151 42.66 -21.16 26.54
C LEU A 151 42.32 -22.18 25.43
N THR A 152 42.83 -21.96 24.22
CA THR A 152 42.43 -22.77 23.04
C THR A 152 43.49 -23.77 22.60
N GLY A 153 44.74 -23.62 23.06
CA GLY A 153 45.86 -24.47 22.67
C GLY A 153 46.32 -24.29 21.21
N PHE A 154 45.74 -23.33 20.48
CA PHE A 154 46.09 -22.97 19.11
C PHE A 154 46.51 -21.51 19.05
N ASP A 155 47.53 -21.18 18.23
CA ASP A 155 47.89 -19.80 17.93
C ASP A 155 46.78 -19.12 17.11
N PRO A 156 46.06 -18.13 17.66
CA PRO A 156 44.98 -17.45 16.95
C PRO A 156 45.55 -16.71 15.74
N ASN A 157 44.92 -16.84 14.57
CA ASN A 157 45.37 -16.14 13.37
C ASN A 157 45.26 -14.61 13.58
N PRO A 158 46.38 -13.85 13.59
CA PRO A 158 46.37 -12.42 13.89
C PRO A 158 45.51 -11.60 12.93
N ARG A 159 45.31 -12.09 11.69
CA ARG A 159 44.53 -11.41 10.65
C ARG A 159 43.02 -11.39 10.91
N VAL A 160 42.51 -12.32 11.72
CA VAL A 160 41.09 -12.39 12.08
C VAL A 160 40.85 -11.77 13.46
N MET A 161 41.78 -11.98 14.39
CA MET A 161 41.65 -11.49 15.76
C MET A 161 41.75 -9.96 15.84
N ALA A 162 42.67 -9.35 15.10
CA ALA A 162 42.88 -7.90 15.11
C ALA A 162 41.63 -7.09 14.68
N PRO A 163 40.95 -7.36 13.54
CA PRO A 163 39.76 -6.61 13.16
C PRO A 163 38.56 -6.88 14.09
N LEU A 164 38.43 -8.09 14.64
CA LEU A 164 37.37 -8.41 15.59
C LEU A 164 37.55 -7.65 16.91
N LEU A 165 38.77 -7.65 17.44
CA LEU A 165 39.14 -6.86 18.62
C LEU A 165 38.90 -5.38 18.38
N TRP A 166 39.36 -4.86 17.23
CA TRP A 166 39.17 -3.47 16.87
C TRP A 166 37.70 -3.07 16.83
N ALA A 167 36.83 -3.88 16.22
CA ALA A 167 35.40 -3.61 16.16
C ALA A 167 34.75 -3.63 17.56
N PHE A 168 35.16 -4.58 18.42
CA PHE A 168 34.70 -4.66 19.80
C PHE A 168 35.12 -3.42 20.61
N LEU A 169 36.40 -3.03 20.52
CA LEU A 169 36.93 -1.86 21.22
C LEU A 169 36.33 -0.56 20.72
N PHE A 170 36.13 -0.43 19.41
CA PHE A 170 35.45 0.71 18.82
C PHE A 170 34.03 0.87 19.37
N LEU A 171 33.27 -0.22 19.46
CA LEU A 171 31.92 -0.20 20.02
C LEU A 171 31.94 0.14 21.52
N LEU A 172 32.90 -0.41 22.26
CA LEU A 172 33.06 -0.15 23.69
C LEU A 172 33.40 1.32 23.97
N VAL A 173 34.35 1.89 23.24
CA VAL A 173 34.75 3.30 23.35
C VAL A 173 33.60 4.22 22.97
N ALA A 174 32.94 3.97 21.84
CA ALA A 174 31.76 4.72 21.41
C ALA A 174 30.61 4.61 22.41
N GLY A 175 30.44 3.44 23.02
CA GLY A 175 29.45 3.16 24.06
C GLY A 175 29.65 4.03 25.31
N SER A 176 30.87 4.16 25.84
CA SER A 176 31.10 5.03 27.01
C SER A 176 30.87 6.52 26.68
N PHE A 177 31.15 7.00 25.45
CA PHE A 177 30.75 8.37 25.10
C PHE A 177 29.23 8.54 25.08
N ALA A 178 28.49 7.58 24.54
CA ALA A 178 27.02 7.58 24.61
C ALA A 178 26.51 7.61 26.06
N CYS A 179 27.19 6.89 26.96
CA CYS A 179 26.87 6.87 28.38
C CYS A 179 27.03 8.24 29.05
N VAL A 180 28.15 8.93 28.80
CA VAL A 180 28.42 10.29 29.31
C VAL A 180 27.40 11.32 28.78
N GLN A 181 26.90 11.14 27.55
CA GLN A 181 25.82 11.97 27.00
C GLN A 181 24.51 11.80 27.76
N VAL A 182 24.13 10.56 28.03
CA VAL A 182 22.90 10.26 28.79
C VAL A 182 22.99 10.83 30.21
N VAL A 183 24.16 10.74 30.87
CA VAL A 183 24.39 11.41 32.16
C VAL A 183 24.20 12.92 32.03
N THR A 184 24.82 13.54 31.03
CA THR A 184 24.77 14.99 30.81
C THR A 184 23.34 15.48 30.56
N ASP A 185 22.57 14.73 29.77
CA ASP A 185 21.17 15.06 29.48
C ASP A 185 20.26 14.82 30.69
N ALA A 186 20.52 13.77 31.47
CA ALA A 186 19.80 13.53 32.73
C ALA A 186 20.09 14.61 33.78
N VAL A 187 21.32 15.13 33.84
CA VAL A 187 21.70 16.27 34.70
C VAL A 187 20.94 17.53 34.29
N LYS A 188 20.89 17.85 32.98
CA LYS A 188 20.12 19.00 32.47
C LYS A 188 18.62 18.87 32.80
N LYS A 189 18.06 17.67 32.67
CA LYS A 189 16.65 17.37 32.96
C LYS A 189 16.36 17.16 34.46
N LYS A 190 17.36 17.28 35.33
CA LYS A 190 17.29 17.04 36.79
C LYS A 190 16.69 15.66 37.15
N ASN A 191 16.90 14.65 36.31
CA ASN A 191 16.37 13.31 36.53
C ASN A 191 17.35 12.45 37.35
N ILE A 192 17.29 12.61 38.68
CA ILE A 192 18.17 11.95 39.65
C ILE A 192 18.27 10.42 39.48
N PRO A 193 17.17 9.65 39.32
CA PRO A 193 17.30 8.20 39.18
C PRO A 193 18.08 7.78 37.93
N THR A 194 17.90 8.47 36.79
CA THR A 194 18.69 8.19 35.57
C THR A 194 20.16 8.56 35.75
N ILE A 195 20.48 9.65 36.45
CA ILE A 195 21.87 10.03 36.75
C ILE A 195 22.56 8.91 37.54
N VAL A 196 21.93 8.42 38.61
CA VAL A 196 22.50 7.38 39.47
C VAL A 196 22.68 6.08 38.70
N GLN A 197 21.68 5.63 37.95
CA GLN A 197 21.76 4.40 37.14
C GLN A 197 22.90 4.50 36.12
N MET A 198 23.01 5.63 35.42
CA MET A 198 23.99 5.81 34.38
C MET A 198 25.41 5.95 34.94
N LEU A 199 25.58 6.59 36.10
CA LEU A 199 26.85 6.66 36.82
C LEU A 199 27.34 5.27 37.26
N VAL A 200 26.43 4.39 37.69
CA VAL A 200 26.76 3.00 38.05
C VAL A 200 27.25 2.22 36.83
N VAL A 201 26.57 2.37 35.69
CA VAL A 201 26.98 1.74 34.42
C VAL A 201 28.36 2.27 33.98
N GLU A 202 28.57 3.59 34.01
CA GLU A 202 29.86 4.20 33.65
C GLU A 202 30.97 3.75 34.60
N SER A 203 30.69 3.61 35.90
CA SER A 203 31.68 3.12 36.88
C SER A 203 32.08 1.67 36.63
N ALA A 204 31.14 0.83 36.19
CA ALA A 204 31.43 -0.54 35.79
C ALA A 204 32.27 -0.62 34.50
N VAL A 205 31.97 0.24 33.52
CA VAL A 205 32.77 0.36 32.29
C VAL A 205 34.16 0.89 32.60
N MET A 206 34.28 1.92 33.45
CA MET A 206 35.55 2.45 33.92
C MET A 206 36.39 1.37 34.60
N PHE A 207 35.80 0.55 35.46
CA PHE A 207 36.52 -0.55 36.11
C PHE A 207 37.12 -1.53 35.08
N PHE A 208 36.33 -1.90 34.06
CA PHE A 208 36.80 -2.77 32.99
C PHE A 208 37.89 -2.10 32.14
N GLU A 209 37.67 -0.87 31.69
CA GLU A 209 38.63 -0.12 30.86
C GLU A 209 39.93 0.16 31.61
N VAL A 210 39.90 0.47 32.90
CA VAL A 210 41.10 0.73 33.67
C VAL A 210 41.94 -0.53 33.86
N ILE A 211 41.30 -1.66 34.21
CA ILE A 211 42.01 -2.90 34.52
C ILE A 211 42.55 -3.57 33.27
N PHE A 212 41.76 -3.62 32.20
CA PHE A 212 42.13 -4.34 30.99
C PHE A 212 42.78 -3.45 29.94
N LEU A 213 42.32 -2.22 29.73
CA LEU A 213 42.77 -1.37 28.62
C LEU A 213 43.87 -0.39 29.03
N TYR A 214 43.56 0.51 29.96
CA TYR A 214 44.47 1.59 30.34
C TYR A 214 45.67 1.08 31.14
N ARG A 215 45.52 0.02 31.92
CA ARG A 215 46.67 -0.62 32.58
C ARG A 215 47.70 -1.11 31.55
N GLU A 216 47.27 -1.90 30.56
CA GLU A 216 48.18 -2.43 29.53
C GLU A 216 48.80 -1.29 28.69
N LEU A 217 48.06 -0.21 28.46
CA LEU A 217 48.60 1.01 27.85
C LEU A 217 49.69 1.66 28.72
N ILE A 218 49.46 1.81 30.03
CA ILE A 218 50.45 2.37 30.95
C ILE A 218 51.66 1.44 31.08
N ASP A 219 51.47 0.13 31.16
CA ASP A 219 52.56 -0.85 31.25
C ASP A 219 53.41 -0.83 29.97
N ALA A 220 52.81 -0.60 28.80
CA ALA A 220 53.53 -0.41 27.54
C ALA A 220 54.36 0.90 27.48
N ILE A 221 53.89 1.97 28.16
CA ILE A 221 54.55 3.29 28.17
C ILE A 221 55.53 3.43 29.35
N THR A 222 55.39 2.62 30.40
CA THR A 222 56.21 2.66 31.62
C THR A 222 57.72 2.59 31.36
N PRO A 223 58.25 1.75 30.44
CA PRO A 223 59.68 1.73 30.11
C PRO A 223 60.20 3.09 29.61
N TRP A 224 59.39 3.82 28.85
CA TRP A 224 59.73 5.16 28.36
C TRP A 224 59.75 6.19 29.50
N ILE A 225 58.77 6.13 30.41
CA ILE A 225 58.70 6.99 31.61
C ILE A 225 59.91 6.76 32.53
N ALA A 226 60.29 5.50 32.73
CA ALA A 226 61.42 5.11 33.56
C ALA A 226 62.77 5.61 32.99
N GLN A 227 62.92 5.60 31.66
CA GLN A 227 64.09 6.14 30.98
C GLN A 227 64.20 7.66 31.14
N GLN A 228 63.08 8.38 31.05
CA GLN A 228 63.06 9.84 31.15
C GLN A 228 63.20 10.35 32.58
N SER A 229 62.82 9.53 33.58
CA SER A 229 62.88 9.86 35.01
C SER A 229 64.17 9.37 35.71
N GLY A 230 65.18 8.97 34.93
CA GLY A 230 66.48 8.56 35.46
C GLY A 230 66.45 7.26 36.27
N ASN A 231 65.60 6.31 35.90
CA ASN A 231 65.48 4.98 36.52
C ASN A 231 65.12 4.97 38.03
N SER A 232 64.62 6.11 38.55
CA SER A 232 64.34 6.32 39.98
C SER A 232 62.90 5.96 40.40
N VAL A 233 62.00 5.75 39.44
CA VAL A 233 60.58 5.47 39.70
C VAL A 233 60.21 4.11 39.12
N GLN A 234 60.16 3.09 39.97
CA GLN A 234 59.47 1.83 39.66
C GLN A 234 58.00 1.98 40.08
N LEU A 235 57.10 2.08 39.10
CA LEU A 235 55.67 2.15 39.35
C LEU A 235 55.18 0.79 39.86
N GLY A 236 54.83 0.70 41.14
CA GLY A 236 54.13 -0.47 41.68
C GLY A 236 52.69 -0.58 41.15
N ILE A 237 52.06 -1.75 41.33
CA ILE A 237 50.69 -2.05 40.83
C ILE A 237 49.66 -0.99 41.24
N GLY A 238 49.73 -0.47 42.48
CA GLY A 238 48.81 0.58 42.93
C GLY A 238 49.03 1.92 42.20
N ALA A 239 50.29 2.26 41.90
CA ALA A 239 50.64 3.48 41.19
C ALA A 239 50.27 3.40 39.69
N THR A 240 50.45 2.23 39.06
CA THR A 240 50.01 2.01 37.67
C THR A 240 48.49 2.08 37.54
N LEU A 241 47.74 1.48 38.49
CA LEU A 241 46.28 1.53 38.47
C LEU A 241 45.73 2.95 38.70
N ALA A 242 46.35 3.72 39.61
CA ALA A 242 46.00 5.11 39.84
C ALA A 242 46.29 5.96 38.59
N LEU A 243 47.46 5.80 37.98
CA LEU A 243 47.83 6.52 36.76
C LEU A 243 46.93 6.16 35.58
N ALA A 244 46.56 4.88 35.44
CA ALA A 244 45.60 4.40 34.45
C ALA A 244 44.21 5.00 34.67
N SER A 245 43.77 5.15 35.94
CA SER A 245 42.48 5.76 36.28
C SER A 245 42.45 7.26 35.96
N PHE A 246 43.52 7.99 36.28
CA PHE A 246 43.65 9.41 35.93
C PHE A 246 43.83 9.61 34.43
N GLY A 247 44.55 8.71 33.75
CA GLY A 247 44.68 8.70 32.30
C GLY A 247 43.33 8.49 31.62
N TRP A 248 42.54 7.52 32.11
CA TRP A 248 41.17 7.28 31.65
C TRP A 248 40.29 8.52 31.80
N LEU A 249 40.25 9.10 33.02
CA LEU A 249 39.41 10.26 33.30
C LEU A 249 39.86 11.49 32.51
N GLY A 250 41.17 11.67 32.31
CA GLY A 250 41.76 12.73 31.51
C GLY A 250 41.43 12.62 30.03
N VAL A 251 41.67 11.45 29.42
CA VAL A 251 41.37 11.19 28.00
C VAL A 251 39.87 11.29 27.75
N ARG A 252 39.04 10.68 28.60
CA ARG A 252 37.58 10.75 28.48
C ARG A 252 37.04 12.15 28.69
N GLY A 253 37.46 12.85 29.74
CA GLY A 253 37.03 14.22 30.03
C GLY A 253 37.42 15.21 28.93
N MET A 254 38.64 15.10 28.42
CA MET A 254 39.12 15.93 27.31
C MET A 254 38.38 15.62 26.00
N SER A 255 38.24 14.35 25.64
CA SER A 255 37.55 13.93 24.41
C SER A 255 36.06 14.28 24.46
N TRP A 256 35.45 14.18 25.65
CA TRP A 256 34.10 14.64 25.90
C TRP A 256 33.94 16.14 25.66
N PHE A 257 34.84 16.95 26.22
CA PHE A 257 34.78 18.41 26.09
C PHE A 257 35.06 18.89 24.66
N LEU A 258 36.03 18.29 23.98
CA LEU A 258 36.45 18.69 22.63
C LEU A 258 35.45 18.22 21.56
N PHE A 259 34.96 16.98 21.66
CA PHE A 259 34.18 16.34 20.61
C PHE A 259 32.84 15.80 21.11
N GLY A 260 32.82 15.15 22.28
CA GLY A 260 31.64 14.47 22.81
C GLY A 260 30.42 15.38 23.00
N ARG A 261 30.59 16.58 23.56
CA ARG A 261 29.48 17.52 23.84
C ARG A 261 28.72 17.96 22.59
N PHE A 262 29.34 17.87 21.41
CA PHE A 262 28.75 18.27 20.14
C PHE A 262 28.45 17.07 19.23
N GLY A 263 29.28 16.02 19.24
CA GLY A 263 29.18 14.87 18.34
C GLY A 263 28.31 13.72 18.86
N THR A 264 28.20 13.54 20.18
CA THR A 264 27.48 12.38 20.75
C THR A 264 25.97 12.41 20.55
N PRO A 265 25.28 13.57 20.57
CA PRO A 265 23.86 13.63 20.20
C PRO A 265 23.60 13.13 18.76
N ALA A 266 24.51 13.45 17.83
CA ALA A 266 24.44 12.96 16.45
C ALA A 266 24.76 11.46 16.35
N LEU A 267 25.72 10.96 17.14
CA LEU A 267 26.01 9.53 17.26
C LEU A 267 24.79 8.75 17.75
N LEU A 268 24.11 9.23 18.80
CA LEU A 268 22.89 8.62 19.32
C LEU A 268 21.73 8.68 18.31
N ALA A 269 21.57 9.77 17.56
CA ALA A 269 20.55 9.91 16.52
C ALA A 269 20.76 8.91 15.36
N VAL A 270 22.01 8.71 14.95
CA VAL A 270 22.37 7.73 13.91
C VAL A 270 22.18 6.29 14.42
N LEU A 271 22.62 5.99 15.64
CA LEU A 271 22.45 4.68 16.29
C LEU A 271 20.97 4.33 16.51
N SER A 272 20.14 5.31 16.87
CA SER A 272 18.70 5.12 17.14
C SER A 272 17.81 5.28 15.90
N ARG A 273 18.37 5.68 14.74
CA ARG A 273 17.60 6.10 13.55
C ARG A 273 16.53 7.17 13.84
N GLN A 274 16.73 8.01 14.85
CA GLN A 274 15.82 9.10 15.19
C GLN A 274 16.40 10.44 14.71
N SER A 275 15.61 11.24 14.00
CA SER A 275 15.99 12.61 13.64
C SER A 275 16.03 13.47 14.90
N ILE A 276 17.13 14.20 15.11
CA ILE A 276 17.35 15.06 16.29
C ILE A 276 16.23 16.11 16.37
N GLU A 277 15.33 15.97 17.34
CA GLU A 277 14.47 17.07 17.77
C GLU A 277 15.25 17.93 18.77
N HIS A 278 15.54 19.16 18.40
CA HIS A 278 16.07 20.16 19.34
C HIS A 278 14.90 20.81 20.08
N GLU A 279 14.84 20.64 21.41
CA GLU A 279 14.03 21.47 22.31
C GLU A 279 14.52 22.93 22.23
N GLY A 280 13.94 23.74 21.33
CA GLY A 280 14.24 25.17 21.25
C GLY A 280 13.94 25.87 19.93
N GLY A 281 13.62 25.13 18.86
CA GLY A 281 13.14 25.72 17.60
C GLY A 281 11.66 25.43 17.43
N ALA A 282 10.86 26.47 17.20
CA ALA A 282 9.42 26.40 17.00
C ALA A 282 8.98 25.12 16.27
N ALA A 283 7.97 24.45 16.83
CA ALA A 283 7.26 23.35 16.21
C ALA A 283 6.81 23.76 14.81
N ARG A 284 7.64 23.52 13.80
CA ARG A 284 7.20 23.52 12.42
C ARG A 284 6.29 22.31 12.30
N PRO A 285 5.08 22.48 11.75
CA PRO A 285 4.15 21.37 11.62
C PRO A 285 4.91 20.25 10.93
N VAL A 286 4.94 19.08 11.59
CA VAL A 286 5.35 17.82 10.99
C VAL A 286 4.69 17.81 9.62
N ALA A 287 5.49 18.04 8.58
CA ALA A 287 5.02 17.94 7.21
C ALA A 287 4.57 16.50 7.12
N ALA A 288 3.25 16.30 7.20
CA ALA A 288 2.59 15.01 7.29
C ALA A 288 3.36 14.08 6.37
N ALA A 289 4.00 13.07 6.98
CA ALA A 289 4.97 12.18 6.33
C ALA A 289 4.58 12.08 4.87
N ALA A 290 5.34 12.78 4.02
CA ALA A 290 4.97 12.92 2.62
C ALA A 290 5.00 11.51 2.07
N GLN A 291 3.86 10.82 2.12
CA GLN A 291 3.68 9.56 1.44
C GLN A 291 4.15 9.88 0.04
N PRO A 292 5.22 9.22 -0.44
CA PRO A 292 5.91 9.67 -1.63
C PRO A 292 4.84 9.86 -2.70
N GLN A 293 4.75 11.04 -3.30
CA GLN A 293 3.78 11.31 -4.37
C GLN A 293 3.83 10.22 -5.46
N LEU A 294 4.99 9.55 -5.55
CA LEU A 294 5.29 8.31 -6.27
C LEU A 294 4.28 7.15 -6.07
N TRP A 295 3.66 6.99 -4.90
CA TRP A 295 2.70 5.90 -4.61
C TRP A 295 1.24 6.34 -4.75
N ARG A 296 0.97 7.65 -4.65
CA ARG A 296 -0.38 8.19 -4.86
C ARG A 296 -0.80 8.11 -6.32
N GLU A 297 0.10 8.40 -7.26
CA GLU A 297 -0.19 8.32 -8.69
C GLU A 297 -0.56 6.89 -9.15
N PRO A 298 0.22 5.84 -8.84
CA PRO A 298 -0.14 4.46 -9.17
C PRO A 298 -1.43 4.00 -8.52
N VAL A 299 -1.66 4.35 -7.24
CA VAL A 299 -2.88 3.94 -6.52
C VAL A 299 -4.12 4.63 -7.10
N ASN A 300 -4.01 5.90 -7.47
CA ASN A 300 -5.11 6.62 -8.12
C ASN A 300 -5.36 6.11 -9.54
N ALA A 301 -4.31 5.77 -10.30
CA ALA A 301 -4.42 5.12 -11.60
C ALA A 301 -5.16 3.77 -11.49
N LEU A 302 -4.78 2.92 -10.52
CA LEU A 302 -5.44 1.63 -10.25
C LEU A 302 -6.91 1.78 -9.83
N LYS A 303 -7.24 2.79 -9.02
CA LYS A 303 -8.63 3.06 -8.62
C LYS A 303 -9.48 3.54 -9.79
N ALA A 304 -8.95 4.45 -10.62
CA ALA A 304 -9.61 4.93 -11.82
C ALA A 304 -9.87 3.76 -12.80
N GLU A 305 -8.94 2.84 -12.92
CA GLU A 305 -9.08 1.63 -13.73
C GLU A 305 -10.10 0.66 -13.16
N THR A 306 -10.12 0.43 -11.84
CA THR A 306 -11.12 -0.44 -11.19
C THR A 306 -12.54 0.07 -11.42
N ALA A 307 -12.74 1.38 -11.36
CA ALA A 307 -14.03 2.02 -11.67
C ALA A 307 -14.40 1.88 -13.15
N TRP A 308 -13.42 2.05 -14.04
CA TRP A 308 -13.59 1.81 -15.48
C TRP A 308 -13.98 0.34 -15.78
N PHE A 309 -13.33 -0.63 -15.13
CA PHE A 309 -13.65 -2.05 -15.26
C PHE A 309 -15.09 -2.36 -14.85
N HIS A 310 -15.57 -1.78 -13.74
CA HIS A 310 -16.95 -1.98 -13.29
C HIS A 310 -17.97 -1.39 -14.28
N ALA A 311 -17.71 -0.18 -14.80
CA ALA A 311 -18.58 0.46 -15.77
C ALA A 311 -18.64 -0.33 -17.09
N GLU A 312 -17.50 -0.81 -17.57
CA GLU A 312 -17.42 -1.57 -18.82
C GLU A 312 -17.98 -2.99 -18.66
N ALA A 313 -17.80 -3.63 -17.50
CA ALA A 313 -18.43 -4.92 -17.19
C ALA A 313 -19.97 -4.82 -17.20
N LYS A 314 -20.54 -3.73 -16.66
CA LYS A 314 -21.98 -3.46 -16.73
C LYS A 314 -22.45 -3.32 -18.18
N ARG A 315 -21.70 -2.58 -19.00
CA ARG A 315 -21.99 -2.41 -20.43
C ARG A 315 -21.92 -3.72 -21.21
N MET A 316 -20.92 -4.56 -20.92
CA MET A 316 -20.78 -5.88 -21.55
C MET A 316 -21.89 -6.83 -21.15
N PHE A 317 -22.25 -6.84 -19.87
CA PHE A 317 -23.38 -7.61 -19.37
C PHE A 317 -24.66 -7.19 -20.08
N GLU A 318 -24.93 -5.89 -20.23
CA GLU A 318 -26.09 -5.39 -20.95
C GLU A 318 -26.07 -5.77 -22.43
N LEU A 319 -24.94 -5.60 -23.13
CA LEU A 319 -24.80 -5.98 -24.54
C LEU A 319 -24.99 -7.48 -24.78
N LEU A 320 -24.63 -8.33 -23.82
CA LEU A 320 -24.75 -9.78 -23.93
C LEU A 320 -26.15 -10.29 -23.54
N THR A 321 -26.75 -9.70 -22.51
CA THR A 321 -28.02 -10.18 -21.96
C THR A 321 -29.24 -9.64 -22.70
N LEU A 322 -29.20 -8.39 -23.16
CA LEU A 322 -30.33 -7.71 -23.80
C LEU A 322 -30.85 -8.45 -25.05
N PRO A 323 -30.01 -8.95 -25.98
CA PRO A 323 -30.49 -9.70 -27.14
C PRO A 323 -31.07 -11.07 -26.78
N VAL A 324 -30.54 -11.74 -25.74
CA VAL A 324 -31.06 -13.01 -25.23
C VAL A 324 -32.44 -12.81 -24.60
N LEU A 325 -32.61 -11.72 -23.83
CA LEU A 325 -33.87 -11.36 -23.19
C LEU A 325 -34.96 -11.01 -24.22
N GLN A 326 -34.59 -10.34 -25.32
CA GLN A 326 -35.51 -10.06 -26.43
C GLN A 326 -36.03 -11.34 -27.09
N LEU A 327 -35.17 -12.34 -27.35
CA LEU A 327 -35.56 -13.64 -27.90
C LEU A 327 -36.51 -14.39 -26.96
N LEU A 328 -36.23 -14.37 -25.65
CA LEU A 328 -37.05 -15.04 -24.64
C LEU A 328 -38.41 -14.35 -24.49
N ALA A 329 -38.46 -13.01 -24.50
CA ALA A 329 -39.71 -12.26 -24.50
C ALA A 329 -40.54 -12.50 -25.78
N ALA A 330 -39.90 -12.64 -26.94
CA ALA A 330 -40.57 -13.01 -28.18
C ALA A 330 -41.18 -14.42 -28.11
N ALA A 331 -40.52 -15.37 -27.46
CA ALA A 331 -41.04 -16.72 -27.24
C ALA A 331 -42.27 -16.72 -26.32
N ILE A 332 -42.23 -15.93 -25.25
CA ILE A 332 -43.38 -15.75 -24.34
C ILE A 332 -44.55 -15.08 -25.08
N ASN A 333 -44.29 -14.08 -25.91
CA ASN A 333 -45.32 -13.43 -26.71
C ASN A 333 -46.06 -14.42 -27.64
N PHE A 334 -45.36 -15.41 -28.22
CA PHE A 334 -46.02 -16.48 -28.98
C PHE A 334 -47.03 -17.26 -28.13
N ALA A 335 -46.64 -17.69 -26.93
CA ALA A 335 -47.53 -18.42 -26.03
C ALA A 335 -48.73 -17.57 -25.59
N VAL A 336 -48.50 -16.29 -25.26
CA VAL A 336 -49.57 -15.38 -24.81
C VAL A 336 -50.53 -15.01 -25.95
N ILE A 337 -50.05 -14.80 -27.18
CA ILE A 337 -50.91 -14.54 -28.33
C ILE A 337 -51.84 -15.74 -28.59
N VAL A 338 -51.36 -16.98 -28.46
CA VAL A 338 -52.19 -18.18 -28.60
C VAL A 338 -53.35 -18.17 -27.59
N VAL A 339 -53.12 -17.76 -26.35
CA VAL A 339 -54.14 -17.76 -25.29
C VAL A 339 -55.03 -16.52 -25.30
N GLN A 340 -54.44 -15.32 -25.39
CA GLN A 340 -55.12 -14.03 -25.14
C GLN A 340 -55.28 -13.15 -26.40
N SER A 341 -54.80 -13.60 -27.57
CA SER A 341 -54.81 -12.85 -28.84
C SER A 341 -54.07 -11.50 -28.80
N ARG A 342 -53.31 -11.20 -27.75
CA ARG A 342 -52.56 -9.95 -27.57
C ARG A 342 -51.15 -10.25 -27.05
N PRO A 343 -50.10 -9.57 -27.53
CA PRO A 343 -48.74 -9.73 -27.02
C PRO A 343 -48.62 -9.18 -25.59
N MET A 344 -47.76 -9.80 -24.78
CA MET A 344 -47.48 -9.38 -23.40
C MET A 344 -46.41 -8.28 -23.35
N PHE A 345 -45.42 -8.35 -24.25
CA PHE A 345 -44.30 -7.42 -24.33
C PHE A 345 -44.30 -6.68 -25.67
N VAL A 346 -43.96 -5.38 -25.65
CA VAL A 346 -43.71 -4.59 -26.85
C VAL A 346 -42.20 -4.60 -27.12
N LEU A 347 -41.80 -5.18 -28.25
CA LEU A 347 -40.40 -5.32 -28.66
C LEU A 347 -40.03 -4.24 -29.71
N PRO A 348 -38.76 -3.82 -29.84
CA PRO A 348 -37.58 -4.27 -29.08
C PRO A 348 -37.33 -3.47 -27.78
N PHE A 349 -36.69 -4.11 -26.79
CA PHE A 349 -36.24 -3.43 -25.57
C PHE A 349 -34.99 -2.59 -25.81
N SER A 350 -34.89 -1.42 -25.17
CA SER A 350 -33.76 -0.49 -25.34
C SER A 350 -32.70 -0.63 -24.25
N SER A 351 -33.08 -1.08 -23.06
CA SER A 351 -32.18 -1.30 -21.91
C SER A 351 -32.65 -2.47 -21.03
N LEU A 352 -31.79 -2.90 -20.10
CA LEU A 352 -32.16 -3.92 -19.11
C LEU A 352 -33.26 -3.43 -18.14
N GLU A 353 -33.33 -2.12 -17.92
CA GLU A 353 -34.30 -1.45 -17.06
C GLU A 353 -35.72 -1.51 -17.65
N ASP A 354 -35.86 -1.41 -18.98
CA ASP A 354 -37.14 -1.59 -19.66
C ASP A 354 -37.72 -3.00 -19.44
N VAL A 355 -36.86 -4.02 -19.36
CA VAL A 355 -37.29 -5.41 -19.19
C VAL A 355 -37.72 -5.70 -17.75
N LEU A 356 -36.98 -5.16 -16.77
CA LEU A 356 -37.34 -5.22 -15.36
C LEU A 356 -38.66 -4.47 -15.09
N GLN A 357 -38.88 -3.34 -15.76
CA GLN A 357 -40.14 -2.60 -15.65
C GLN A 357 -41.31 -3.34 -16.31
N ALA A 358 -41.09 -4.04 -17.42
CA ALA A 358 -42.12 -4.82 -18.11
C ALA A 358 -42.51 -6.13 -17.40
N THR A 359 -41.71 -6.60 -16.42
CA THR A 359 -41.97 -7.84 -15.68
C THR A 359 -43.10 -7.62 -14.65
N PRO A 360 -44.14 -8.48 -14.58
CA PRO A 360 -45.37 -8.23 -13.83
C PRO A 360 -45.24 -8.10 -12.29
N MET A 361 -44.09 -8.41 -11.70
CA MET A 361 -43.83 -8.10 -10.28
C MET A 361 -43.75 -6.59 -10.00
N SER A 362 -43.44 -5.75 -10.99
CA SER A 362 -43.40 -4.29 -10.84
C SER A 362 -44.81 -3.63 -10.91
N LEU A 363 -45.77 -4.30 -11.57
CA LEU A 363 -47.14 -3.81 -11.78
C LEU A 363 -47.91 -3.66 -10.46
N HIS A 364 -47.63 -4.50 -9.46
CA HIS A 364 -48.21 -4.37 -8.11
C HIS A 364 -47.71 -3.10 -7.40
N SER A 365 -46.43 -2.75 -7.54
CA SER A 365 -45.85 -1.54 -6.94
C SER A 365 -46.41 -0.27 -7.58
N ARG A 366 -46.53 -0.25 -8.92
CA ARG A 366 -47.05 0.93 -9.66
C ARG A 366 -48.53 1.17 -9.40
N SER A 367 -49.34 0.10 -9.31
CA SER A 367 -50.77 0.22 -8.97
C SER A 367 -51.01 0.73 -7.54
N ALA A 368 -50.12 0.39 -6.60
CA ALA A 368 -50.17 0.90 -5.23
C ALA A 368 -49.74 2.37 -5.15
N HIS A 369 -48.67 2.75 -5.87
CA HIS A 369 -48.17 4.11 -5.91
C HIS A 369 -49.13 5.09 -6.62
N GLU A 370 -49.76 4.66 -7.72
CA GLU A 370 -50.75 5.46 -8.47
C GLU A 370 -52.07 5.60 -7.70
N LYS A 371 -52.46 4.58 -6.91
CA LYS A 371 -53.59 4.68 -5.97
C LYS A 371 -53.29 5.64 -4.82
N HIS A 372 -52.07 5.63 -4.29
CA HIS A 372 -51.64 6.57 -3.24
C HIS A 372 -51.60 8.01 -3.77
N GLU A 373 -51.05 8.25 -4.96
CA GLU A 373 -51.00 9.60 -5.56
C GLU A 373 -52.41 10.13 -5.90
N LYS A 374 -53.32 9.28 -6.40
CA LYS A 374 -54.72 9.67 -6.63
C LYS A 374 -55.48 9.92 -5.34
N ARG A 375 -55.14 9.22 -4.25
CA ARG A 375 -55.71 9.45 -2.92
C ARG A 375 -55.22 10.77 -2.33
N ASP A 376 -53.93 11.05 -2.38
CA ASP A 376 -53.33 12.30 -1.91
C ASP A 376 -53.84 13.52 -2.70
N ARG A 377 -54.02 13.37 -4.03
CA ARG A 377 -54.64 14.42 -4.85
C ARG A 377 -56.12 14.64 -4.53
N ARG A 378 -56.86 13.60 -4.11
CA ARG A 378 -58.25 13.73 -3.65
C ARG A 378 -58.33 14.39 -2.27
N GLU A 379 -57.45 14.03 -1.34
CA GLU A 379 -57.37 14.66 -0.02
C GLU A 379 -56.98 16.15 -0.13
N LYS A 380 -56.00 16.49 -0.99
CA LYS A 380 -55.63 17.89 -1.25
C LYS A 380 -56.72 18.71 -1.97
N ARG A 381 -57.59 18.07 -2.76
CA ARG A 381 -58.75 18.75 -3.37
C ARG A 381 -59.94 18.89 -2.42
N GLY A 382 -60.00 18.11 -1.35
CA GLY A 382 -61.10 18.13 -0.37
C GLY A 382 -60.91 19.12 0.77
N MET A 383 -59.69 19.61 1.00
CA MET A 383 -59.39 20.62 2.03
C MET A 383 -59.30 22.01 1.41
N HIS A 384 -60.45 22.59 1.09
CA HIS A 384 -60.60 24.04 0.97
C HIS A 384 -61.15 24.58 2.29
N THR A 385 -60.27 25.06 3.17
CA THR A 385 -60.65 25.98 4.25
C THR A 385 -60.70 27.42 3.69
N PRO A 386 -61.65 28.26 4.13
CA PRO A 386 -61.83 29.59 3.58
C PRO A 386 -60.94 30.64 4.25
N MET A 387 -60.33 31.48 3.40
CA MET A 387 -59.96 32.90 3.56
C MET A 387 -59.16 33.35 4.80
N ASP A 388 -57.99 33.95 4.56
CA ASP A 388 -57.56 35.17 5.25
C ASP A 388 -56.55 35.96 4.40
N PRO A 389 -56.32 37.28 4.64
CA PRO A 389 -56.33 38.29 3.59
C PRO A 389 -54.94 38.73 3.12
N MET A 390 -54.88 39.24 1.89
CA MET A 390 -53.66 39.82 1.29
C MET A 390 -53.17 41.06 2.05
N PRO A 391 -51.86 41.20 2.29
CA PRO A 391 -51.28 42.46 2.72
C PRO A 391 -51.14 43.41 1.53
N ARG A 392 -51.67 44.63 1.69
CA ARG A 392 -51.47 45.75 0.77
C ARG A 392 -49.98 46.06 0.62
N ILE A 393 -49.53 46.14 -0.63
CA ILE A 393 -48.26 46.76 -1.01
C ILE A 393 -48.49 48.28 -0.92
N ALA A 394 -47.78 48.93 -0.01
CA ALA A 394 -47.64 50.39 -0.01
C ALA A 394 -46.47 50.78 -0.93
N SER A 395 -46.70 51.89 -1.62
CA SER A 395 -45.78 52.70 -2.44
C SER A 395 -44.44 52.99 -1.81
#